data_AF-A0A147IJT3-F1
#
_entry.id   AF-A0A147IJT3-F1
#
_cell.length_a   1.000
_cell.length_b   1.000
_cell.length_c   1.000
_cell.angle_alpha   90.00
_cell.angle_beta   90.00
_cell.angle_gamma   90.00
#
_symmetry.space_group_name_H-M   'P 1'
#
loop_
_entity.id
_entity.type
_entity.pdbx_description
1 polymer ?
#
loop_
_entity_poly.entity_id
_entity_poly.type
_entity_poly.pdbx_seq_one_letter_code
_entity_poly.pdbx_strand_id
1 'polypeptide(L)'
;MTASPIAKGPSERANHRLVALSGAVGGVMGLSMAVVALLSTPAGTKPSAFHMWTSPLPLWFAILMAVMWGIVIPIISWRWHRVVDEHESRAYRDGALAAFYVVGLGAPVWWFLWRGGVLPPVQVEWVYGAMMATCGIVWMWRKYV
;
A
#
# COMPACT_ATOMS: atom_id res chain seq x y z
N MET A 1 -5.08 -41.90 -7.45
CA MET A 1 -5.35 -41.42 -6.09
C MET A 1 -5.59 -39.92 -6.16
N THR A 2 -6.84 -39.49 -6.24
CA THR A 2 -7.24 -38.08 -6.24
C THR A 2 -7.27 -37.60 -4.81
N ALA A 3 -6.33 -36.75 -4.42
CA ALA A 3 -6.35 -36.10 -3.11
C ALA A 3 -7.68 -35.34 -2.96
N SER A 4 -8.47 -35.70 -1.95
CA SER A 4 -9.66 -34.94 -1.55
C SER A 4 -9.21 -33.51 -1.23
N PRO A 5 -9.89 -32.46 -1.73
CA PRO A 5 -9.52 -31.10 -1.39
C PRO A 5 -9.74 -30.91 0.11
N ILE A 6 -8.65 -30.89 0.87
CA ILE A 6 -8.69 -30.62 2.30
C ILE A 6 -9.45 -29.30 2.48
N ALA A 7 -10.62 -29.39 3.10
CA ALA A 7 -11.46 -28.24 3.31
C ALA A 7 -10.68 -27.21 4.14
N LYS A 8 -10.36 -26.05 3.52
CA LYS A 8 -9.64 -24.96 4.18
C LYS A 8 -10.24 -24.64 5.54
N GLY A 9 -9.40 -24.51 6.56
CA GLY A 9 -9.80 -24.21 7.92
C GLY A 9 -10.59 -22.89 8.02
N PRO A 10 -11.45 -22.71 9.04
CA PRO A 10 -12.24 -21.49 9.22
C PRO A 10 -11.38 -20.21 9.27
N SER A 11 -10.20 -20.28 9.90
CA SER A 11 -9.22 -19.18 9.99
C SER A 11 -8.65 -18.83 8.61
N GLU A 12 -8.27 -19.83 7.81
CA GLU A 12 -7.72 -19.63 6.48
C GLU A 12 -8.73 -18.92 5.55
N ARG A 13 -10.01 -19.31 5.62
CA ARG A 13 -11.07 -18.63 4.85
C ARG A 13 -11.30 -17.20 5.31
N ALA A 14 -11.27 -16.96 6.63
CA ALA A 14 -11.41 -15.62 7.18
C ALA A 14 -10.26 -14.72 6.74
N ASN A 15 -9.02 -15.22 6.75
CA ASN A 15 -7.86 -14.50 6.28
C ASN A 15 -7.95 -14.16 4.78
N HIS A 16 -8.28 -15.13 3.91
CA HIS A 16 -8.46 -14.86 2.48
C HIS A 16 -9.55 -13.82 2.21
N ARG A 17 -10.66 -13.87 2.97
CA ARG A 17 -11.73 -12.87 2.89
C ARG A 17 -11.25 -11.48 3.31
N LEU A 18 -10.45 -11.39 4.38
CA LEU A 18 -9.86 -10.11 4.81
C LEU A 18 -8.90 -9.57 3.76
N VAL A 19 -8.01 -10.39 3.20
CA VAL A 19 -7.10 -9.96 2.13
C VAL A 19 -7.86 -9.48 0.90
N ALA A 20 -8.90 -10.21 0.49
CA ALA A 20 -9.76 -9.79 -0.62
C ALA A 20 -10.51 -8.49 -0.32
N LEU A 21 -11.02 -8.33 0.90
CA LEU A 21 -11.69 -7.10 1.34
C LEU A 21 -10.71 -5.92 1.39
N SER A 22 -9.50 -6.11 1.91
CA SER A 22 -8.43 -5.11 1.91
C SER A 22 -8.07 -4.70 0.49
N GLY A 23 -7.95 -5.66 -0.43
CA GLY A 23 -7.73 -5.39 -1.85
C GLY A 23 -8.88 -4.59 -2.48
N ALA A 24 -10.13 -4.93 -2.17
CA ALA A 24 -11.29 -4.19 -2.65
C ALA A 24 -11.35 -2.77 -2.09
N VAL A 25 -11.11 -2.58 -0.79
CA VAL A 25 -11.05 -1.27 -0.14
C VAL A 25 -9.96 -0.42 -0.76
N GLY A 26 -8.74 -0.95 -0.91
CA GLY A 26 -7.62 -0.26 -1.57
C GLY A 26 -7.94 0.09 -3.02
N GLY A 27 -8.56 -0.83 -3.77
CA GLY A 27 -9.01 -0.61 -5.14
C GLY A 27 -10.04 0.51 -5.26
N VAL A 28 -11.06 0.54 -4.38
CA VAL A 28 -12.06 1.61 -4.33
C VAL A 28 -11.44 2.95 -3.95
N MET A 29 -10.53 2.98 -2.98
CA MET A 29 -9.80 4.19 -2.60
C MET A 29 -8.95 4.71 -3.77
N GLY A 30 -8.18 3.85 -4.43
CA GLY A 30 -7.37 4.23 -5.59
C GLY A 30 -8.21 4.71 -6.78
N LEU A 31 -9.30 4.00 -7.09
CA LEU A 31 -10.19 4.38 -8.19
C LEU A 31 -10.91 5.71 -7.89
N SER A 32 -11.43 5.89 -6.68
CA SER A 32 -12.09 7.15 -6.30
C SER A 32 -11.11 8.33 -6.32
N MET A 33 -9.86 8.13 -5.87
CA MET A 33 -8.79 9.12 -5.99
C MET A 33 -8.54 9.51 -7.45
N ALA A 34 -8.41 8.53 -8.35
CA ALA A 34 -8.20 8.79 -9.77
C ALA A 34 -9.37 9.56 -10.40
N VAL A 35 -10.61 9.19 -10.08
CA VAL A 35 -11.82 9.87 -10.56
C VAL A 35 -11.88 11.31 -10.04
N VAL A 36 -11.66 11.53 -8.74
CA VAL A 36 -11.69 12.88 -8.14
C VAL A 36 -10.60 13.77 -8.71
N ALA A 37 -9.38 13.24 -8.90
CA ALA A 37 -8.28 13.98 -9.52
C ALA A 37 -8.61 14.37 -10.97
N LEU A 38 -9.18 13.45 -11.75
CA LEU A 38 -9.65 13.72 -13.13
C LEU A 38 -10.70 14.83 -13.17
N LEU A 39 -11.70 14.77 -12.29
CA LEU A 39 -12.78 15.76 -12.21
C LEU A 39 -12.30 17.13 -11.72
N SER A 40 -11.20 17.17 -10.97
CA SER A 40 -10.61 18.41 -10.44
C SER A 40 -9.61 19.06 -11.39
N THR A 41 -9.25 18.39 -12.50
CA THR A 41 -8.27 18.90 -13.46
C THR A 41 -8.89 20.04 -14.30
N PRO A 42 -8.28 21.25 -14.34
CA PRO A 42 -8.80 22.37 -15.11
C PRO A 42 -8.90 22.06 -16.62
N ALA A 43 -9.98 22.51 -17.25
CA ALA A 43 -10.21 22.32 -18.68
C ALA A 43 -9.03 22.85 -19.51
N GLY A 44 -8.51 22.01 -20.41
CA GLY A 44 -7.34 22.32 -21.26
C GLY A 44 -5.99 21.84 -20.72
N THR A 45 -5.93 21.34 -19.49
CA THR A 45 -4.72 20.69 -18.95
C THR A 45 -4.67 19.23 -19.40
N LYS A 46 -3.58 18.80 -20.04
CA LYS A 46 -3.39 17.38 -20.37
C LYS A 46 -3.18 16.59 -19.07
N PRO A 47 -4.05 15.65 -18.70
CA PRO A 47 -3.84 14.83 -17.53
C PRO A 47 -2.57 13.99 -17.72
N SER A 48 -1.58 14.17 -16.85
CA SER A 48 -0.44 13.26 -16.75
C SER A 48 -0.58 12.41 -15.49
N ALA A 49 -0.09 11.17 -15.53
CA ALA A 49 -0.13 10.26 -14.39
C ALA A 49 0.56 10.87 -13.15
N PHE A 50 1.61 11.67 -13.38
CA PHE A 50 2.32 12.39 -12.33
C PHE A 50 1.46 13.52 -11.72
N HIS A 51 0.70 14.24 -12.55
CA HIS A 51 -0.19 15.30 -12.09
C HIS A 51 -1.30 14.73 -11.21
N MET A 52 -1.87 13.57 -11.56
CA MET A 52 -2.90 12.90 -10.74
C MET A 52 -2.40 12.52 -9.35
N TRP A 53 -1.11 12.22 -9.21
CA TRP A 53 -0.50 11.78 -7.97
C TRP A 53 -0.21 12.94 -7.00
N THR A 54 0.06 14.14 -7.52
CA THR A 54 0.46 15.32 -6.72
C THR A 54 -0.59 16.43 -6.69
N SER A 55 -1.74 16.24 -7.33
CA SER A 55 -2.78 17.27 -7.39
C SER A 55 -3.42 17.51 -6.01
N PRO A 56 -3.74 18.77 -5.67
CA PRO A 56 -4.52 19.07 -4.48
C PRO A 56 -5.86 18.34 -4.51
N LEU A 57 -6.24 17.74 -3.38
CA LEU A 57 -7.53 17.10 -3.23
C LEU A 57 -8.57 18.07 -2.66
N PRO A 58 -9.85 17.96 -3.07
CA PRO A 58 -10.94 18.61 -2.37
C PRO A 58 -10.92 18.25 -0.88
N LEU A 59 -11.14 19.23 0.00
CA LEU A 59 -11.03 19.05 1.45
C LEU A 59 -11.88 17.89 1.98
N TRP A 60 -13.14 17.77 1.52
CA TRP A 60 -14.04 16.70 1.93
C TRP A 60 -13.47 15.31 1.61
N PHE A 61 -12.80 15.17 0.46
CA PHE A 61 -12.22 13.90 0.02
C PHE A 61 -10.92 13.60 0.77
N ALA A 62 -10.11 14.62 1.04
CA ALA A 62 -8.92 14.49 1.88
C ALA A 62 -9.28 14.02 3.30
N ILE A 63 -10.34 14.58 3.91
CA ILE A 63 -10.85 14.15 5.22
C ILE A 63 -11.32 12.68 5.16
N LEU A 64 -12.07 12.31 4.12
CA LEU A 64 -12.52 10.93 3.94
C LEU A 64 -11.33 9.96 3.85
N MET A 65 -10.33 10.28 3.01
CA MET A 65 -9.12 9.45 2.88
C MET A 65 -8.32 9.38 4.18
N ALA A 66 -8.22 10.49 4.93
CA ALA A 66 -7.57 10.51 6.24
C ALA A 66 -8.29 9.60 7.25
N VAL A 67 -9.62 9.55 7.26
CA VAL A 67 -10.41 8.62 8.09
C VAL A 67 -10.19 7.17 7.64
N MET A 68 -10.21 6.90 6.34
CA MET A 68 -9.95 5.56 5.81
C MET A 68 -8.57 5.06 6.24
N TRP A 69 -7.52 5.87 6.05
CA TRP A 69 -6.15 5.53 6.43
C TRP A 69 -5.91 5.51 7.93
N GLY A 70 -6.46 6.47 8.67
CA GLY A 70 -6.20 6.66 10.10
C GLY A 70 -7.03 5.76 11.01
N ILE A 71 -8.18 5.25 10.54
CA ILE A 71 -9.10 4.46 11.35
C ILE A 71 -9.39 3.11 10.69
N VAL A 72 -9.89 3.09 9.46
CA VAL A 72 -10.38 1.86 8.82
C VAL A 72 -9.25 0.87 8.57
N ILE A 73 -8.13 1.32 7.97
CA ILE A 73 -6.97 0.47 7.70
C ILE A 73 -6.37 -0.12 9.00
N PRO A 74 -6.12 0.66 10.08
CA PRO A 74 -5.66 0.10 11.36
C PRO A 74 -6.60 -0.96 11.96
N ILE A 75 -7.92 -0.76 11.88
CA ILE A 75 -8.90 -1.76 12.35
C ILE A 75 -8.79 -3.05 11.56
N ILE A 76 -8.70 -2.95 10.22
CA ILE A 76 -8.52 -4.12 9.34
C ILE A 76 -7.20 -4.83 9.66
N SER A 77 -6.09 -4.10 9.78
CA SER A 77 -4.77 -4.65 10.11
C SER A 77 -4.76 -5.34 11.47
N TRP A 78 -5.35 -4.72 12.50
CA TRP A 78 -5.48 -5.32 13.82
C TRP A 78 -6.29 -6.62 13.77
N ARG A 79 -7.40 -6.63 13.02
CA ARG A 79 -8.23 -7.83 12.85
C ARG A 79 -7.48 -8.92 12.08
N TRP A 80 -6.71 -8.56 11.06
CA TRP A 80 -5.89 -9.47 10.29
C TRP A 80 -4.85 -10.18 11.16
N HIS A 81 -4.13 -9.46 12.02
CA HIS A 81 -3.18 -10.06 12.97
C HIS A 81 -3.78 -11.09 13.93
N ARG A 82 -5.10 -11.07 14.15
CA ARG A 82 -5.80 -12.06 15.00
C ARG A 82 -6.18 -13.35 14.27
N VAL A 83 -6.19 -13.35 12.94
CA VAL A 83 -6.65 -14.49 12.14
C VAL A 83 -5.61 -15.01 11.15
N VAL A 84 -4.51 -14.26 10.96
CA VAL A 84 -3.39 -14.65 10.12
C VAL A 84 -2.72 -15.90 10.67
N ASP A 85 -2.28 -16.77 9.75
CA ASP A 85 -1.47 -17.94 10.09
C ASP A 85 0.01 -17.54 10.28
N GLU A 86 0.78 -18.39 10.98
CA GLU A 86 2.19 -18.17 11.27
C GLU A 86 3.02 -17.99 10.00
N HIS A 87 2.72 -18.76 8.94
CA HIS A 87 3.40 -18.63 7.65
C HIS A 87 3.21 -17.24 7.03
N GLU A 88 1.97 -16.76 6.98
CA GLU A 88 1.67 -15.43 6.43
C GLU A 88 2.17 -14.29 7.31
N SER A 89 2.17 -14.47 8.63
CA SER A 89 2.74 -13.53 9.59
C SER A 89 4.25 -13.36 9.37
N ARG A 90 4.97 -14.46 9.15
CA ARG A 90 6.41 -14.43 8.81
C ARG A 90 6.67 -13.73 7.48
N ALA A 91 5.91 -14.06 6.45
CA ALA A 91 6.02 -13.40 5.15
C ALA A 91 5.79 -11.88 5.25
N TYR A 92 4.80 -11.47 6.06
CA TYR A 92 4.54 -10.05 6.31
C TYR A 92 5.67 -9.36 7.06
N ARG A 93 6.22 -10.01 8.10
CA ARG A 93 7.36 -9.48 8.86
C ARG A 93 8.59 -9.30 7.98
N ASP A 94 8.89 -10.27 7.12
CA ASP A 94 10.01 -10.21 6.19
C ASP A 94 9.82 -9.07 5.18
N GLY A 95 8.61 -8.89 4.66
CA GLY A 95 8.28 -7.77 3.78
C GLY A 95 8.40 -6.41 4.46
N ALA A 96 7.88 -6.28 5.69
CA ALA A 96 7.97 -5.06 6.48
C ALA A 96 9.44 -4.72 6.82
N LEU A 97 10.25 -5.72 7.16
CA LEU A 97 11.67 -5.53 7.46
C LEU A 97 12.46 -5.11 6.21
N ALA A 98 12.19 -5.74 5.06
CA ALA A 98 12.80 -5.35 3.79
C ALA A 98 12.44 -3.89 3.43
N ALA A 99 11.17 -3.51 3.56
CA ALA A 99 10.72 -2.14 3.32
C ALA A 99 11.38 -1.13 4.27
N PHE A 100 11.53 -1.50 5.55
CA PHE A 100 12.27 -0.70 6.53
C PHE A 100 13.72 -0.48 6.11
N TYR A 101 14.43 -1.50 5.62
CA TYR A 101 15.80 -1.32 5.13
C TYR A 101 15.87 -0.46 3.87
N VAL A 102 14.97 -0.66 2.91
CA VAL A 102 14.93 0.13 1.67
C VAL A 102 14.75 1.61 1.98
N VAL A 103 13.77 1.96 2.82
CA VAL A 103 13.52 3.37 3.18
C VAL A 103 14.56 3.89 4.18
N GLY A 104 14.88 3.11 5.20
CA GLY A 104 15.79 3.51 6.28
C GLY A 104 17.21 3.78 5.79
N LEU A 105 17.67 3.09 4.75
CA LEU A 105 18.96 3.36 4.10
C LEU A 105 18.82 4.29 2.89
N GLY A 106 17.75 4.10 2.10
CA GLY A 106 17.54 4.87 0.87
C GLY A 106 17.25 6.34 1.11
N ALA A 107 16.43 6.69 2.12
CA ALA A 107 16.07 8.07 2.38
C ALA A 107 17.27 8.94 2.81
N PRO A 108 18.16 8.51 3.72
CA PRO A 108 19.40 9.25 4.02
C PRO A 108 20.30 9.41 2.79
N VAL A 109 20.50 8.36 2.00
CA VAL A 109 21.32 8.42 0.78
C VAL A 109 20.75 9.45 -0.20
N TRP A 110 19.43 9.41 -0.45
CA TRP A 110 18.77 10.38 -1.31
C TRP A 110 18.91 11.81 -0.77
N TRP A 111 18.75 12.00 0.54
CA TRP A 111 18.89 13.30 1.18
C TRP A 111 20.27 13.91 0.95
N PHE A 112 21.35 13.13 1.13
CA PHE A 112 22.71 13.61 0.85
C PHE A 112 22.93 13.94 -0.63
N LEU A 113 22.44 13.09 -1.54
CA LEU A 113 22.55 13.34 -2.99
C LEU A 113 21.79 14.60 -3.43
N TRP A 114 20.62 14.86 -2.84
CA TRP A 114 19.89 16.11 -3.07
C TRP A 114 20.69 17.31 -2.56
N ARG A 115 21.25 17.24 -1.35
CA ARG A 115 22.09 18.31 -0.78
C ARG A 115 23.40 18.54 -1.56
N GLY A 116 23.87 17.52 -2.29
CA GLY A 116 24.99 17.60 -3.23
C GLY A 116 24.60 18.09 -4.63
N GLY A 117 23.32 18.40 -4.89
CA GLY A 117 22.85 18.89 -6.20
C GLY A 117 22.67 17.81 -7.27
N VAL A 118 22.68 16.53 -6.89
CA VAL A 118 22.59 15.39 -7.83
C VAL A 118 21.14 14.95 -8.07
N LEU A 119 20.30 15.01 -7.03
CA LEU A 119 18.91 14.55 -7.06
C LEU A 119 17.93 15.67 -6.70
N PRO A 120 16.64 15.57 -7.08
CA PRO A 120 15.60 16.48 -6.61
C PRO A 120 15.27 16.25 -5.12
N PRO A 121 14.55 17.20 -4.48
CA PRO A 121 14.04 17.03 -3.13
C PRO A 121 13.25 15.72 -2.97
N VAL A 122 13.44 15.05 -1.84
CA VAL A 122 12.69 13.84 -1.48
C VAL A 122 11.21 14.20 -1.31
N GLN A 123 10.34 13.51 -2.03
CA GLN A 123 8.89 13.64 -1.87
C GLN A 123 8.37 12.44 -1.07
N VAL A 124 7.47 12.67 -0.12
CA VAL A 124 6.96 11.66 0.83
C VAL A 124 6.27 10.53 0.08
N GLU A 125 5.60 10.88 -1.01
CA GLU A 125 4.96 10.03 -1.99
C GLU A 125 5.88 8.90 -2.49
N TRP A 126 7.11 9.23 -2.89
CA TRP A 126 8.08 8.26 -3.41
C TRP A 126 8.58 7.33 -2.32
N VAL A 127 8.83 7.88 -1.13
CA VAL A 127 9.27 7.11 0.03
C VAL A 127 8.19 6.10 0.43
N TYR A 128 6.94 6.56 0.52
CA TYR A 128 5.81 5.71 0.83
C TYR A 128 5.56 4.66 -0.26
N GLY A 129 5.63 5.06 -1.53
CA GLY A 129 5.51 4.15 -2.68
C GLY A 129 6.59 3.05 -2.66
N ALA A 130 7.85 3.41 -2.41
CA ALA A 130 8.95 2.45 -2.29
C ALA A 130 8.76 1.49 -1.11
N MET A 131 8.27 2.00 0.04
CA MET A 131 7.94 1.17 1.21
C MET A 131 6.87 0.13 0.86
N MET A 132 5.76 0.57 0.28
CA MET A 132 4.62 -0.30 -0.06
C MET A 132 4.98 -1.31 -1.15
N ALA A 133 5.71 -0.88 -2.18
CA ALA A 133 6.18 -1.76 -3.26
C ALA A 133 7.11 -2.84 -2.72
N THR A 134 8.11 -2.47 -1.92
CA THR A 134 9.05 -3.43 -1.32
C THR A 134 8.34 -4.42 -0.41
N CYS A 135 7.48 -3.91 0.48
CA CYS A 135 6.71 -4.75 1.39
C CYS A 135 5.84 -5.75 0.61
N GLY A 136 5.10 -5.27 -0.40
CA GLY A 136 4.24 -6.10 -1.24
C GLY A 136 5.00 -7.16 -2.04
N ILE A 137 6.10 -6.77 -2.72
CA ILE A 137 6.91 -7.69 -3.52
C ILE A 137 7.49 -8.81 -2.66
N VAL A 138 8.11 -8.46 -1.52
CA VAL A 138 8.73 -9.46 -0.63
C VAL A 138 7.67 -10.32 0.04
N TRP A 139 6.55 -9.74 0.47
CA TRP A 139 5.43 -10.51 1.02
C TRP A 139 4.88 -11.51 0.01
N MET A 140 4.64 -11.09 -1.25
CA MET A 140 4.17 -11.99 -2.30
C MET A 140 5.19 -13.09 -2.57
N TRP A 141 6.47 -12.73 -2.68
CA TRP A 141 7.54 -13.70 -2.92
C TRP A 141 7.57 -14.76 -1.81
N ARG A 142 7.60 -14.34 -0.54
CA ARG A 142 7.63 -15.25 0.63
C ARG A 142 6.36 -16.04 0.83
N LYS A 143 5.22 -15.56 0.33
CA LYS A 143 3.93 -16.24 0.45
C LYS A 143 3.77 -17.36 -0.59
N TYR A 144 4.37 -17.21 -1.78
CA TYR A 144 4.15 -18.13 -2.90
C TYR A 144 5.36 -19.01 -3.27
N VAL A 145 6.56 -18.70 -2.78
CA VAL A 145 7.80 -19.46 -2.99
C VAL A 145 8.28 -20.04 -1.68
#